data_AF-A0A388PL12-F1
#
_entry.id   AF-A0A388PL12-F1
#
_cell.length_a   1.000
_cell.length_b   1.000
_cell.length_c   1.000
_cell.angle_alpha   90.00
_cell.angle_beta   90.00
_cell.angle_gamma   90.00
#
_symmetry.space_group_name_H-M   'P 1'
#
loop_
_entity.id
_entity.type
_entity.pdbx_description
1 polymer ?
#
loop_
_entity_poly.entity_id
_entity_poly.type
_entity_poly.pdbx_seq_one_letter_code
_entity_poly.pdbx_strand_id
1 'polypeptide(L)'
;MTSPLRSRFDRDLVHRFGIVAVLLLISAVLAATTDSFATASNLTNVARQVSINGILAVGVTFVLLTGGVDLSLGSVVALSGVVCALNAQPGEHALWVPIALGVLTGGACGLVNGLLVTRGGIAPFIVTSA
;
A
#
# COMPACT_ATOMS: atom_id res chain seq x y z
N MET A 1 40.69 24.07 -14.77
CA MET A 1 39.92 23.06 -15.54
C MET A 1 39.68 21.84 -14.65
N THR A 2 39.00 22.03 -13.51
CA THR A 2 38.77 21.01 -12.47
C THR A 2 37.27 20.79 -12.31
N SER A 3 36.86 19.56 -12.55
CA SER A 3 35.49 19.08 -12.75
C SER A 3 34.53 19.36 -11.57
N PRO A 4 33.50 20.23 -11.74
CA PRO A 4 32.38 20.35 -10.79
C PRO A 4 31.39 19.17 -10.85
N LEU A 5 31.61 18.21 -11.75
CA LEU A 5 30.71 17.07 -11.98
C LEU A 5 30.83 15.96 -10.92
N ARG A 6 32.00 15.80 -10.29
CA ARG A 6 32.27 14.69 -9.36
C ARG A 6 31.54 14.84 -8.01
N SER A 7 31.33 16.07 -7.53
CA SER A 7 30.68 16.33 -6.23
C SER A 7 29.15 16.32 -6.27
N ARG A 8 28.53 16.37 -7.45
CA ARG A 8 27.09 16.16 -7.65
C ARG A 8 26.77 14.67 -7.74
N PHE A 9 27.56 13.92 -8.50
CA PHE A 9 27.40 12.48 -8.66
C PHE A 9 27.57 11.72 -7.33
N ASP A 10 28.57 12.05 -6.50
CA ASP A 10 28.73 11.45 -5.16
C ASP A 10 27.54 11.76 -4.24
N ARG A 11 26.96 12.96 -4.35
CA ARG A 11 25.80 13.36 -3.53
C ARG A 11 24.53 12.63 -3.95
N ASP A 12 24.31 12.47 -5.25
CA ASP A 12 23.20 11.69 -5.79
C ASP A 12 23.32 10.19 -5.46
N LEU A 13 24.55 9.64 -5.51
CA LEU A 13 24.80 8.25 -5.10
C LEU A 13 24.52 8.06 -3.60
N VAL A 14 25.02 8.97 -2.75
CA VAL A 14 24.78 8.93 -1.31
C VAL A 14 23.31 9.13 -0.99
N HIS A 15 22.57 9.98 -1.71
CA HIS A 15 21.12 10.10 -1.53
C HIS A 15 20.37 8.83 -1.97
N ARG A 16 20.79 8.22 -3.08
CA ARG A 16 20.13 7.04 -3.65
C ARG A 16 20.37 5.77 -2.84
N PHE A 17 21.58 5.58 -2.32
CA PHE A 17 21.94 4.44 -1.46
C PHE A 17 21.82 4.73 0.04
N GLY A 18 21.75 6.00 0.43
CA GLY A 18 21.66 6.42 1.83
C GLY A 18 20.44 5.86 2.52
N ILE A 19 19.28 5.83 1.84
CA ILE A 19 18.06 5.27 2.43
C ILE A 19 18.17 3.76 2.66
N VAL A 20 18.83 3.04 1.75
CA VAL A 20 19.08 1.60 1.87
C VAL A 20 20.10 1.34 2.99
N ALA A 21 21.17 2.12 3.04
CA ALA A 21 22.19 2.02 4.09
C ALA A 21 21.61 2.29 5.48
N VAL A 22 20.77 3.33 5.62
CA VAL A 22 20.07 3.65 6.88
C VAL A 22 19.08 2.54 7.25
N LEU A 23 18.33 2.00 6.28
CA LEU A 23 17.42 0.88 6.54
C LEU A 23 18.17 -0.37 7.03
N LEU A 24 19.29 -0.72 6.41
CA LEU A 24 20.13 -1.84 6.84
C LEU A 24 20.73 -1.60 8.22
N LEU A 25 21.21 -0.38 8.51
CA LEU A 25 21.75 -0.02 9.82
C LEU A 25 20.69 -0.15 10.92
N ILE A 26 19.50 0.44 10.72
CA ILE A 26 18.39 0.36 11.67
C ILE A 26 17.95 -1.10 11.86
N SER A 27 17.87 -1.87 10.77
CA SER A 27 17.49 -3.29 10.85
C SER A 27 18.51 -4.10 11.64
N ALA A 28 19.81 -3.85 11.46
CA ALA A 28 20.88 -4.53 12.20
C ALA A 28 20.85 -4.18 13.69
N VAL A 29 20.63 -2.90 14.03
CA VAL A 29 20.49 -2.46 15.43
C VAL A 29 19.27 -3.13 16.06
N LEU A 30 18.10 -3.08 15.42
CA LEU A 30 16.87 -3.70 15.95
C LEU A 30 17.01 -5.22 16.07
N ALA A 31 17.68 -5.89 15.12
CA ALA A 31 17.96 -7.31 15.21
C ALA A 31 18.86 -7.68 16.40
N ALA A 32 19.76 -6.77 16.81
CA ALA A 32 20.65 -6.98 17.94
C ALA A 32 20.04 -6.57 19.29
N THR A 33 19.15 -5.57 19.32
CA THR A 33 18.56 -5.04 20.55
C THR A 33 17.19 -5.63 20.88
N THR A 34 16.53 -6.29 19.93
CA THR A 34 15.14 -6.72 20.05
C THR A 34 14.96 -8.14 19.55
N ASP A 35 14.81 -9.08 20.49
CA ASP A 35 14.66 -10.51 20.20
C ASP A 35 13.47 -10.82 19.29
N SER A 36 12.40 -10.00 19.34
CA SER A 36 11.22 -10.17 18.50
C SER A 36 11.40 -9.70 17.06
N PHE A 37 12.41 -8.87 16.76
CA PHE A 37 12.56 -8.23 15.45
C PHE A 37 12.84 -9.24 14.34
N ALA A 38 13.79 -10.15 14.54
CA ALA A 38 14.19 -11.14 13.54
C ALA A 38 13.33 -12.42 13.55
N THR A 39 12.24 -12.44 14.31
CA THR A 39 11.34 -13.60 14.37
C THR A 39 10.57 -13.77 13.07
N ALA A 40 10.27 -15.02 12.69
CA ALA A 40 9.46 -15.32 11.50
C ALA A 40 8.07 -14.64 11.56
N SER A 41 7.47 -14.52 12.75
CA SER A 41 6.20 -13.83 12.93
C SER A 41 6.31 -12.34 12.62
N ASN A 42 7.33 -11.65 13.16
CA ASN A 42 7.52 -10.23 12.87
C ASN A 42 7.89 -9.98 11.41
N LEU A 43 8.80 -10.77 10.84
CA LEU A 43 9.18 -10.65 9.43
C LEU A 43 7.99 -10.90 8.48
N THR A 44 7.15 -11.89 8.77
CA THR A 44 5.94 -12.14 7.96
C THR A 44 4.90 -11.04 8.15
N ASN A 45 4.77 -10.45 9.34
CA ASN A 45 3.89 -9.30 9.57
C ASN A 45 4.36 -8.06 8.80
N VAL A 46 5.66 -7.75 8.84
CA VAL A 46 6.24 -6.65 8.06
C VAL A 46 6.08 -6.90 6.56
N ALA A 47 6.41 -8.09 6.08
CA ALA A 47 6.26 -8.46 4.68
C ALA A 47 4.80 -8.35 4.21
N ARG A 48 3.83 -8.75 5.05
CA ARG A 48 2.40 -8.61 4.77
C ARG A 48 1.98 -7.15 4.66
N GLN A 49 2.41 -6.29 5.59
CA GLN A 49 2.12 -4.85 5.55
C GLN A 49 2.67 -4.19 4.28
N VAL A 50 3.92 -4.50 3.92
CA VAL A 50 4.53 -3.99 2.68
C VAL A 50 3.81 -4.54 1.45
N SER A 51 3.42 -5.81 1.45
CA SER A 51 2.69 -6.43 0.33
C SER A 51 1.35 -5.75 0.07
N ILE A 52 0.60 -5.40 1.13
CA ILE A 52 -0.67 -4.67 1.02
C ILE A 52 -0.44 -3.33 0.30
N ASN A 53 0.55 -2.54 0.75
CA ASN A 53 0.87 -1.26 0.11
C ASN A 53 1.35 -1.43 -1.34
N GLY A 54 2.12 -2.49 -1.62
CA GLY A 54 2.57 -2.81 -2.97
C GLY A 54 1.42 -3.11 -3.93
N ILE A 55 0.45 -3.93 -3.51
CA ILE A 55 -0.75 -4.25 -4.30
C ILE A 55 -1.59 -2.98 -4.55
N LEU A 56 -1.78 -2.16 -3.51
CA LEU A 56 -2.51 -0.89 -3.63
C LEU A 56 -1.82 0.06 -4.61
N ALA A 57 -0.49 0.18 -4.55
CA ALA A 57 0.27 1.05 -5.45
C ALA A 57 0.08 0.66 -6.93
N VAL A 58 0.01 -0.64 -7.24
CA VAL A 58 -0.30 -1.11 -8.61
C VAL A 58 -1.69 -0.64 -9.04
N GLY A 59 -2.70 -0.74 -8.18
CA GLY A 59 -4.06 -0.24 -8.47
C GLY A 59 -4.09 1.28 -8.72
N VAL A 60 -3.47 2.05 -7.83
CA VAL A 60 -3.39 3.52 -7.93
C VAL A 60 -2.65 3.96 -9.18
N THR A 61 -1.67 3.18 -9.66
CA THR A 61 -0.95 3.48 -10.91
C THR A 61 -1.92 3.61 -12.08
N PHE A 62 -2.94 2.77 -12.18
CA PHE A 62 -3.95 2.89 -13.25
C PHE A 62 -4.76 4.17 -13.15
N VAL A 63 -5.09 4.63 -11.93
CA VAL A 63 -5.81 5.89 -11.72
C VAL A 63 -4.94 7.11 -12.05
N LEU A 64 -3.64 7.05 -11.72
CA LEU A 64 -2.70 8.11 -12.07
C LEU A 64 -2.51 8.20 -13.59
N LEU A 65 -2.48 7.07 -14.29
CA LEU A 65 -2.36 7.04 -15.75
C LEU A 65 -3.58 7.65 -16.47
N THR A 66 -4.76 7.61 -15.86
CA THR A 66 -5.97 8.28 -16.39
C THR A 66 -6.02 9.77 -16.05
N GLY A 67 -4.97 10.32 -15.43
CA GLY A 67 -4.90 11.73 -15.02
C GLY A 67 -5.71 12.05 -13.76
N GLY A 68 -6.19 11.03 -13.05
CA GLY A 68 -6.92 11.15 -11.80
C GLY A 68 -6.02 11.07 -10.57
N VAL A 69 -6.55 11.52 -9.43
CA VAL A 69 -5.98 11.24 -8.11
C VAL A 69 -7.07 10.52 -7.31
N ASP A 70 -6.77 9.31 -6.85
CA ASP A 70 -7.66 8.53 -5.98
C ASP A 70 -7.38 8.88 -4.52
N LEU A 71 -8.40 9.40 -3.82
CA LEU A 71 -8.35 9.62 -2.37
C LEU A 71 -9.13 8.55 -1.58
N SER A 72 -9.90 7.69 -2.25
CA SER A 72 -10.83 6.73 -1.65
C SER A 72 -10.17 5.41 -1.25
N LEU A 73 -8.95 5.15 -1.72
CA LEU A 73 -8.22 3.91 -1.43
C LEU A 73 -8.17 3.59 0.08
N GLY A 74 -8.07 4.60 0.94
CA GLY A 74 -8.08 4.42 2.39
C GLY A 74 -9.45 3.97 2.92
N SER A 75 -10.53 4.65 2.51
CA SER A 75 -11.90 4.34 2.95
C SER A 75 -12.39 2.99 2.41
N VAL A 76 -12.05 2.65 1.16
CA VAL A 76 -12.39 1.36 0.55
C VAL A 76 -11.65 0.19 1.20
N VAL A 77 -10.35 0.35 1.52
CA VAL A 77 -9.59 -0.67 2.26
C VAL A 77 -10.14 -0.85 3.66
N ALA A 78 -10.45 0.25 4.36
CA ALA A 78 -11.06 0.19 5.69
C ALA A 78 -12.41 -0.52 5.67
N LEU A 79 -13.31 -0.16 4.75
CA LEU A 79 -14.62 -0.78 4.61
C LEU A 79 -14.50 -2.28 4.30
N SER A 80 -13.67 -2.65 3.32
CA SER A 80 -13.45 -4.05 2.94
C SER A 80 -12.85 -4.85 4.11
N GLY A 81 -11.95 -4.24 4.89
CA GLY A 81 -11.38 -4.82 6.11
C GLY A 81 -12.42 -5.05 7.20
N VAL A 82 -13.32 -4.09 7.44
CA VAL A 82 -14.42 -4.24 8.40
C VAL A 82 -15.38 -5.35 7.97
N VAL A 83 -15.76 -5.41 6.68
CA VAL A 83 -16.61 -6.48 6.15
C VAL A 83 -15.95 -7.85 6.35
N CYS A 84 -14.66 -7.98 6.04
CA CYS A 84 -13.89 -9.20 6.31
C CYS A 84 -13.92 -9.55 7.81
N ALA A 85 -13.61 -8.59 8.68
CA ALA A 85 -13.47 -8.82 10.12
C ALA A 85 -14.80 -9.24 10.77
N LEU A 86 -15.92 -8.60 10.38
CA LEU A 86 -17.25 -8.94 10.89
C LEU A 86 -17.68 -10.36 10.51
N ASN A 87 -17.21 -10.88 9.38
CA ASN A 87 -17.57 -12.21 8.87
C ASN A 87 -16.50 -13.29 9.16
N ALA A 88 -15.37 -12.92 9.79
CA ALA A 88 -14.28 -13.82 10.15
C ALA A 88 -14.38 -14.31 11.61
N GLN A 89 -15.58 -14.25 12.21
CA GLN A 89 -15.80 -14.69 13.58
C GLN A 89 -15.62 -16.21 13.71
N PRO A 90 -14.98 -16.71 14.78
CA PRO A 90 -14.73 -18.13 14.97
C PRO A 90 -16.03 -18.94 14.96
N GLY A 91 -16.15 -19.89 14.03
CA GLY A 91 -17.28 -20.82 13.96
C GLY A 91 -18.50 -20.34 13.16
N GLU A 92 -18.52 -19.09 12.67
CA GLU A 92 -19.63 -18.63 11.83
C GLU A 92 -19.48 -19.06 10.36
N HIS A 93 -18.31 -18.78 9.76
CA HIS A 93 -18.12 -18.98 8.33
C HIS A 93 -16.75 -19.60 8.02
N ALA A 94 -16.69 -20.39 6.95
CA ALA A 94 -15.43 -20.85 6.40
C ALA A 94 -14.60 -19.66 5.88
N LEU A 95 -13.27 -19.77 5.96
CA LEU A 95 -12.34 -18.67 5.64
C LEU A 95 -12.56 -18.01 4.26
N TRP A 96 -13.08 -18.75 3.29
CA TRP A 96 -13.34 -18.23 1.94
C TRP A 96 -14.47 -17.17 1.91
N VAL A 97 -15.42 -17.22 2.85
CA VAL A 97 -16.58 -16.31 2.90
C VAL A 97 -16.16 -14.88 3.21
N PRO A 98 -15.45 -14.56 4.32
CA PRO A 98 -15.02 -13.19 4.58
C PRO A 98 -14.10 -12.66 3.48
N ILE A 99 -13.24 -13.51 2.90
CA ILE A 99 -12.37 -13.13 1.77
C ILE A 99 -13.21 -12.73 0.55
N ALA A 100 -14.19 -13.55 0.16
CA ALA A 100 -15.05 -13.26 -0.97
C ALA A 100 -15.86 -11.97 -0.75
N LEU A 101 -16.41 -11.78 0.45
CA LEU A 101 -17.15 -10.57 0.80
C LEU A 101 -16.27 -9.32 0.75
N GLY A 102 -15.07 -9.36 1.32
CA GLY A 102 -14.14 -8.23 1.25
C GLY A 102 -13.75 -7.87 -0.19
N VAL A 103 -13.47 -8.87 -1.04
CA VAL A 103 -13.17 -8.66 -2.46
C VAL A 103 -14.36 -8.08 -3.20
N LEU A 104 -15.57 -8.57 -2.94
CA LEU A 104 -16.79 -8.06 -3.54
C LEU A 104 -17.09 -6.62 -3.11
N THR A 105 -16.89 -6.28 -1.84
CA THR A 105 -17.06 -4.91 -1.32
C THR A 105 -16.08 -3.95 -2.00
N GLY A 106 -14.79 -4.29 -2.01
CA GLY A 106 -13.77 -3.46 -2.66
C GLY A 106 -14.03 -3.31 -4.16
N GLY A 107 -14.38 -4.41 -4.83
CA GLY A 107 -14.72 -4.43 -6.26
C GLY A 107 -15.97 -3.60 -6.59
N ALA A 108 -17.00 -3.66 -5.75
CA ALA A 108 -18.22 -2.86 -5.92
C ALA A 108 -17.94 -1.36 -5.76
N CYS A 109 -17.19 -0.96 -4.72
CA CYS A 109 -16.77 0.43 -4.55
C CYS A 109 -15.92 0.92 -5.73
N GLY A 110 -14.94 0.12 -6.17
CA GLY A 110 -14.10 0.43 -7.33
C GLY A 110 -14.91 0.57 -8.62
N LEU A 111 -15.90 -0.30 -8.84
CA LEU A 111 -16.78 -0.25 -10.00
C LEU A 111 -17.64 1.03 -9.99
N VAL A 112 -18.22 1.38 -8.85
CA VAL A 112 -19.00 2.62 -8.70
C VAL A 112 -18.13 3.84 -8.98
N ASN A 113 -16.95 3.91 -8.37
CA ASN A 113 -16.01 5.02 -8.58
C ASN A 113 -15.59 5.11 -10.06
N GLY A 114 -15.24 3.98 -10.68
CA GLY A 114 -14.87 3.91 -12.09
C GLY A 114 -16.00 4.31 -13.04
N LEU A 115 -17.24 3.92 -12.77
CA LEU A 115 -18.41 4.29 -13.57
C LEU A 115 -18.74 5.79 -13.47
N LEU A 116 -18.66 6.36 -12.26
CA LEU A 116 -18.90 7.79 -12.05
C LEU A 116 -17.85 8.66 -12.76
N VAL A 117 -16.59 8.21 -12.79
CA VAL A 117 -15.53 8.90 -13.53
C VAL A 117 -15.71 8.74 -15.04
N THR A 118 -15.87 7.50 -15.52
CA THR A 118 -15.89 7.21 -16.97
C THR A 118 -17.17 7.63 -17.68
N ARG A 119 -18.34 7.45 -17.05
CA ARG A 119 -19.64 7.81 -17.64
C ARG A 119 -20.25 9.08 -17.05
N GLY A 120 -19.99 9.37 -15.78
CA GLY A 120 -20.50 10.57 -15.13
C GLY A 120 -19.72 11.84 -15.49
N GLY A 121 -18.51 11.71 -16.05
CA GLY A 121 -17.65 12.86 -16.38
C GLY A 121 -17.23 13.67 -15.15
N ILE A 122 -17.37 13.10 -13.95
CA ILE A 122 -17.04 13.74 -12.68
C ILE A 122 -15.53 13.57 -12.45
N ALA A 123 -14.86 14.62 -12.02
CA ALA A 123 -13.43 14.57 -11.73
C ALA A 123 -13.12 13.49 -10.66
N PRO A 124 -12.09 12.64 -10.86
CA PRO A 124 -11.77 11.52 -9.96
C PRO A 124 -11.60 11.92 -8.49
N PHE A 125 -10.98 13.07 -8.22
CA PHE A 125 -10.77 13.52 -6.84
C PHE A 125 -12.09 13.81 -6.10
N ILE A 126 -13.15 14.22 -6.81
CA ILE A 126 -14.48 14.50 -6.24
C ILE A 126 -15.21 13.20 -5.93
N VAL A 127 -15.14 12.24 -6.85
CA VAL A 127 -15.76 10.92 -6.65
C VAL A 127 -15.11 10.19 -5.48
N THR A 128 -13.80 10.36 -5.32
CA THR A 128 -12.99 9.60 -4.36
C THR A 128 -12.79 10.31 -3.02
N SER A 129 -13.34 11.51 -2.80
CA SER A 129 -13.19 12.25 -1.53
C SER A 129 -14.10 11.76 -0.39
N ALA A 130 -14.71 10.57 -0.53
CA ALA A 130 -15.67 9.98 0.41
C ALA A 130 -15.03 9.02 1.43
#